data_AF-A0A1B6CEV6-F1
#
_entry.id   AF-A0A1B6CEV6-F1
#
_cell.length_a   1.000
_cell.length_b   1.000
_cell.length_c   1.000
_cell.angle_alpha   90.00
_cell.angle_beta   90.00
_cell.angle_gamma   90.00
#
_symmetry.space_group_name_H-M   'P 1'
#
loop_
_entity.id
_entity.type
_entity.pdbx_description
1 polymer ?
#
loop_
_entity_poly.entity_id
_entity_poly.type
_entity_poly.pdbx_seq_one_letter_code
_entity_poly.pdbx_strand_id
1 'polypeptide(L)'
;GSNDAGGSVVSLIATFIYINSLPKYKYKLILIISAEEEIRATRGVESILCDLGQINLGIIGEPTNMQMAIAEKGLIVLDCLSIGKTGHAARYEGINALYIAINDIIWLKNYVFEKKSYLLG
;
A
#
# COMPACT_ATOMS: atom_id res chain seq x y z
N GLY A 1 13.70 1.12 14.36
CA GLY A 1 12.42 0.40 14.44
C GLY A 1 11.85 0.23 15.83
N SER A 2 12.13 1.09 16.82
CA SER A 2 11.44 1.03 18.13
C SER A 2 10.00 1.52 18.04
N ASN A 3 9.74 2.59 17.29
CA ASN A 3 8.40 3.08 16.97
C ASN A 3 7.78 2.28 15.81
N ASP A 4 8.54 2.17 14.72
CA ASP A 4 8.10 1.61 13.44
C ASP A 4 8.85 0.30 13.12
N ALA A 5 8.26 -0.88 13.32
CA ALA A 5 7.03 -1.17 14.06
C ALA A 5 7.29 -1.96 15.36
N GLY A 6 8.51 -1.88 15.92
CA GLY A 6 8.97 -2.75 17.01
C GLY A 6 8.16 -2.65 18.31
N GLY A 7 7.63 -1.47 18.65
CA GLY A 7 6.72 -1.28 19.78
C GLY A 7 5.42 -2.08 19.60
N SER A 8 4.89 -2.11 18.38
CA SER A 8 3.74 -2.94 18.02
C SER A 8 4.08 -4.42 18.06
N VAL A 9 5.26 -4.83 17.58
CA VAL A 9 5.72 -6.22 17.59
C VAL A 9 5.73 -6.80 19.00
N VAL A 10 6.39 -6.13 19.96
CA VAL A 10 6.47 -6.62 21.34
C VAL A 10 5.09 -6.64 22.01
N SER A 11 4.24 -5.65 21.70
CA SER A 11 2.88 -5.55 22.26
C SER A 11 1.96 -6.66 21.73
N LEU A 12 2.02 -6.98 20.44
CA LEU A 12 1.24 -8.06 19.82
C LEU A 12 1.70 -9.44 20.31
N ILE A 13 3.01 -9.67 20.47
CA ILE A 13 3.55 -10.91 21.05
C ILE A 13 3.02 -11.09 22.48
N ALA A 14 3.15 -10.06 23.33
CA ALA A 14 2.68 -10.13 24.71
C ALA A 14 1.16 -10.38 24.79
N THR A 15 0.38 -9.71 23.94
CA THR A 15 -1.08 -9.88 23.86
C THR A 15 -1.45 -11.30 23.41
N PHE A 16 -0.77 -11.84 22.40
CA PHE A 16 -1.01 -13.20 21.91
C PHE A 16 -0.73 -14.26 22.98
N ILE A 17 0.39 -14.13 23.71
CA ILE A 17 0.74 -15.02 24.84
C ILE A 17 -0.34 -14.93 25.93
N TYR A 18 -0.74 -13.71 26.31
CA TYR A 18 -1.76 -13.49 27.32
C TYR A 18 -3.10 -14.13 26.94
N ILE A 19 -3.59 -13.91 25.72
CA ILE A 19 -4.89 -14.46 25.29
C ILE A 19 -4.85 -15.99 25.24
N ASN A 20 -3.74 -16.59 24.77
CA ASN A 20 -3.59 -18.05 24.77
C ASN A 20 -3.50 -18.65 26.17
N SER A 21 -3.15 -17.87 27.19
CA SER A 21 -3.18 -18.32 28.59
C SER A 21 -4.60 -18.36 29.19
N LEU A 22 -5.58 -17.72 28.54
CA LEU A 22 -6.94 -17.65 29.08
C LEU A 22 -7.67 -18.98 28.94
N PRO A 23 -8.45 -19.42 29.95
CA PRO A 23 -9.11 -20.72 29.95
C PRO A 23 -10.21 -20.85 28.89
N LYS A 24 -10.71 -19.73 28.35
CA LYS A 24 -11.72 -19.72 27.30
C LYS A 24 -11.57 -18.50 26.41
N TYR A 25 -11.42 -18.74 25.11
CA TYR A 25 -11.42 -17.70 24.09
C TYR A 25 -12.16 -18.20 22.84
N LYS A 26 -12.82 -17.29 22.10
CA LYS A 26 -13.79 -17.64 21.05
C LYS A 26 -13.20 -17.76 19.65
N TYR A 27 -11.97 -17.29 19.43
CA TYR A 27 -11.37 -17.20 18.11
C TYR A 27 -10.06 -17.99 18.04
N LYS A 28 -9.72 -18.47 16.85
CA LYS A 28 -8.37 -18.96 16.56
C LYS A 28 -7.49 -17.76 16.27
N LEU A 29 -6.36 -17.67 16.97
CA LEU A 29 -5.39 -16.59 16.78
C LEU A 29 -4.19 -17.11 15.99
N ILE A 30 -3.74 -16.29 15.06
CA ILE A 30 -2.48 -16.46 14.34
C ILE A 30 -1.67 -15.20 14.60
N LEU A 31 -0.41 -15.36 15.02
CA LEU A 31 0.54 -14.26 15.14
C LEU A 31 1.53 -14.34 13.97
N ILE A 32 1.65 -13.24 13.23
CA ILE A 32 2.57 -13.11 12.10
C ILE A 32 3.56 -12.00 12.43
N ILE A 33 4.84 -12.33 12.48
CA ILE A 33 5.93 -11.35 12.52
C ILE A 33 6.60 -11.40 11.15
N SER A 34 6.17 -10.52 10.25
CA SER A 34 6.64 -10.51 8.85
C SER A 34 7.88 -9.63 8.66
N ALA A 35 8.52 -9.77 7.50
CA ALA A 35 9.67 -8.98 7.07
C ALA A 35 9.39 -8.30 5.73
N GLU A 36 10.35 -7.52 5.22
CA GLU A 36 10.32 -6.90 3.88
C GLU A 36 9.18 -5.91 3.59
N GLU A 37 8.46 -5.45 4.61
CA GLU A 37 7.36 -4.46 4.48
C GLU A 37 7.85 -3.17 3.79
N GLU A 38 8.92 -2.57 4.31
CA GLU A 38 9.49 -1.28 3.86
C GLU A 38 9.94 -1.25 2.40
N ILE A 39 10.25 -2.42 1.83
CA ILE A 39 10.72 -2.56 0.45
C ILE A 39 9.68 -3.19 -0.47
N ARG A 40 8.52 -3.58 0.07
CA ARG A 40 7.43 -4.27 -0.64
C ARG A 40 7.92 -5.44 -1.50
N ALA A 41 8.87 -6.20 -0.96
CA ALA A 41 9.42 -7.33 -1.68
C ALA A 41 8.51 -8.56 -1.56
N THR A 42 8.70 -9.51 -2.47
CA THR A 42 7.80 -10.65 -2.67
C THR A 42 7.83 -11.69 -1.54
N ARG A 43 8.73 -11.55 -0.56
CA ARG A 43 8.82 -12.47 0.60
C ARG A 43 8.29 -11.85 1.89
N GLY A 44 7.51 -10.77 1.78
CA GLY A 44 6.73 -10.21 2.87
C GLY A 44 5.50 -11.06 3.22
N VAL A 45 4.54 -10.45 3.92
CA VAL A 45 3.31 -11.15 4.38
C VAL A 45 2.55 -11.83 3.24
N GLU A 46 2.55 -11.24 2.04
CA GLU A 46 1.90 -11.79 0.84
C GLU A 46 2.32 -13.24 0.55
N SER A 47 3.59 -13.57 0.77
CA SER A 47 4.15 -14.89 0.48
C SER A 47 3.53 -16.03 1.28
N ILE A 48 2.94 -15.74 2.44
CA ILE A 48 2.38 -16.75 3.36
C ILE A 48 0.86 -16.69 3.43
N LEU A 49 0.20 -15.64 2.94
CA LEU A 49 -1.24 -15.43 3.13
C LEU A 49 -2.08 -16.60 2.59
N CYS A 50 -1.70 -17.17 1.45
CA CYS A 50 -2.39 -18.29 0.82
C CYS A 50 -2.32 -19.58 1.67
N ASP A 51 -1.30 -19.74 2.51
CA ASP A 51 -1.09 -20.94 3.32
C ASP A 51 -1.83 -20.90 4.67
N LEU A 52 -2.26 -19.71 5.10
CA LEU A 52 -2.92 -19.51 6.40
C LEU A 52 -4.40 -19.94 6.39
N GLY A 53 -4.97 -20.17 5.21
CA GLY A 53 -6.39 -20.49 5.04
C GLY A 53 -7.30 -19.26 5.20
N GLN A 54 -8.52 -19.47 5.69
CA GLN A 54 -9.50 -18.38 5.82
C GLN A 54 -9.16 -17.45 6.99
N ILE A 55 -8.91 -16.18 6.70
CA ILE A 55 -8.71 -15.12 7.69
C ILE A 55 -9.97 -14.25 7.74
N ASN A 56 -10.59 -14.11 8.92
CA ASN A 56 -11.80 -13.29 9.09
C ASN A 56 -11.51 -11.82 9.45
N LEU A 57 -10.35 -11.56 10.08
CA LEU A 57 -9.93 -10.24 10.54
C LEU A 57 -8.39 -10.21 10.68
N GLY A 58 -7.78 -9.09 10.29
CA GLY A 58 -6.37 -8.79 10.55
C GLY A 58 -6.24 -7.53 11.41
N ILE A 59 -5.29 -7.55 12.35
CA ILE A 59 -4.85 -6.36 13.09
C ILE A 59 -3.40 -6.14 12.72
N ILE A 60 -3.10 -5.00 12.10
CA ILE A 60 -1.75 -4.63 11.69
C ILE A 60 -1.21 -3.63 12.71
N GLY A 61 -0.05 -3.93 13.28
CA GLY A 61 0.55 -3.14 14.34
C GLY A 61 1.44 -2.04 13.80
N GLU A 62 0.90 -0.84 13.63
CA GLU A 62 1.62 0.36 13.16
C GLU A 62 1.43 1.54 14.13
N PRO A 63 2.29 2.59 14.10
CA PRO A 63 2.20 3.71 15.03
C PRO A 63 1.03 4.64 14.68
N THR A 64 -0.16 4.28 15.14
CA THR A 64 -1.40 5.06 14.95
C THR A 64 -1.84 5.83 16.21
N ASN A 65 -0.96 5.98 17.20
CA ASN A 65 -1.31 6.50 18.54
C ASN A 65 -2.49 5.75 19.18
N MET A 66 -2.53 4.42 18.99
CA MET A 66 -3.62 3.56 19.45
C MET A 66 -5.00 3.94 18.90
N GLN A 67 -5.06 4.74 17.83
CA GLN A 67 -6.29 5.05 17.12
C GLN A 67 -6.50 4.03 16.01
N MET A 68 -7.76 3.64 15.80
CA MET A 68 -8.10 2.66 14.77
C MET A 68 -8.13 3.31 13.38
N ALA A 69 -7.13 3.02 12.56
CA ALA A 69 -7.15 3.35 11.14
C ALA A 69 -8.09 2.36 10.42
N ILE A 70 -9.29 2.83 10.03
CA ILE A 70 -10.31 1.99 9.36
C ILE A 70 -10.26 2.08 7.83
N ALA A 71 -9.38 2.93 7.28
CA ALA A 71 -9.19 3.09 5.86
C ALA A 71 -7.73 3.50 5.57
N GLU A 72 -7.17 2.95 4.50
CA GLU A 72 -5.82 3.24 4.02
C GLU A 72 -5.86 3.47 2.50
N LYS A 73 -5.00 4.36 2.00
CA LYS A 73 -4.89 4.62 0.56
C LYS A 73 -4.02 3.56 -0.09
N GLY A 74 -4.47 3.00 -1.20
CA GLY A 74 -3.62 2.17 -2.06
C GLY A 74 -2.56 2.99 -2.78
N LEU A 75 -1.65 2.28 -3.46
CA LEU A 75 -0.62 2.87 -4.31
C LEU A 75 -0.66 2.22 -5.70
N ILE A 76 -0.55 3.04 -6.74
CA ILE A 76 -0.31 2.60 -8.11
C ILE A 76 0.84 3.43 -8.69
N VAL A 77 1.73 2.78 -9.44
CA VAL A 77 2.78 3.43 -10.21
C VAL A 77 2.48 3.16 -11.68
N LEU A 78 2.52 4.20 -12.51
CA LEU A 78 2.23 4.13 -13.94
C LEU A 78 3.47 4.55 -14.72
N ASP A 79 3.96 3.66 -15.58
CA ASP A 79 4.98 3.98 -16.58
C ASP A 79 4.31 4.46 -17.87
N CYS A 80 4.46 5.75 -18.17
CA CYS A 80 3.84 6.37 -19.33
C CYS A 80 4.89 6.67 -20.41
N LEU A 81 4.59 6.34 -21.67
CA LEU A 81 5.46 6.58 -22.81
C LEU A 81 4.76 7.49 -23.84
N SER A 82 5.39 8.63 -24.13
CA SER A 82 4.98 9.51 -25.22
C SER A 82 5.89 9.31 -26.44
N ILE A 83 5.29 9.08 -27.61
CA ILE A 83 6.01 8.80 -28.86
C ILE A 83 5.76 9.94 -29.85
N GLY A 84 6.84 10.60 -30.24
CA GLY A 84 6.84 11.65 -31.26
C GLY A 84 7.30 11.15 -32.63
N LYS A 85 7.66 12.10 -33.49
CA LYS A 85 8.26 11.86 -34.80
C LYS A 85 9.44 12.80 -35.00
N THR A 86 10.58 12.29 -35.43
CA THR A 86 11.77 13.10 -35.69
C THR A 86 11.56 14.09 -36.83
N GLY A 87 12.21 15.26 -36.75
CA GLY A 87 12.21 16.27 -37.80
C GLY A 87 13.21 17.39 -37.50
N HIS A 88 13.49 18.23 -38.50
CA HIS A 88 14.36 19.39 -38.30
C HIS A 88 13.61 20.51 -37.56
N ALA A 89 14.12 20.91 -36.39
CA ALA A 89 13.51 21.95 -35.57
C ALA A 89 13.30 23.28 -36.32
N ALA A 90 14.27 23.68 -37.15
CA ALA A 90 14.19 24.92 -37.95
C ALA A 90 13.23 24.84 -39.16
N ARG A 91 12.73 23.64 -39.51
CA ARG A 91 11.78 23.42 -40.62
C ARG A 91 10.36 23.12 -40.15
N TYR A 92 10.11 23.15 -38.84
CA TYR A 92 8.82 22.77 -38.24
C TYR A 92 8.36 21.37 -38.66
N GLU A 93 9.30 20.44 -38.85
CA GLU A 93 9.04 19.04 -39.15
C GLU A 93 8.97 18.21 -37.87
N GLY A 94 8.24 17.10 -37.91
CA GLY A 94 8.17 16.14 -36.81
C GLY A 94 7.04 16.40 -35.83
N ILE A 95 6.99 15.61 -34.77
CA ILE A 95 6.01 15.70 -33.68
C ILE A 95 6.79 15.64 -32.36
N ASN A 96 6.69 16.69 -31.56
CA ASN A 96 7.40 16.76 -30.29
C ASN A 96 6.68 15.91 -29.23
N ALA A 97 7.33 14.81 -28.82
CA ALA A 97 6.82 13.92 -27.78
C ALA A 97 6.58 14.63 -26.43
N LEU A 98 7.33 15.69 -26.12
CA LEU A 98 7.16 16.45 -24.88
C LEU A 98 5.81 17.16 -24.85
N TYR A 99 5.36 17.71 -25.98
CA TYR A 99 4.08 18.42 -26.05
C TYR A 99 2.88 17.47 -25.95
N ILE A 100 3.01 16.26 -26.48
CA ILE A 100 2.02 15.20 -26.26
C ILE A 100 1.95 14.87 -24.77
N ALA A 101 3.10 14.59 -24.13
CA ALA A 101 3.15 14.22 -22.72
C ALA A 101 2.58 15.32 -21.79
N ILE A 102 2.79 16.60 -22.12
CA ILE A 102 2.22 17.71 -21.35
C ILE A 102 0.69 17.65 -21.33
N ASN A 103 0.04 17.29 -22.43
CA ASN A 103 -1.42 17.17 -22.47
C ASN A 103 -1.92 16.08 -21.52
N ASP A 104 -1.25 14.91 -21.51
CA ASP A 104 -1.61 13.80 -20.64
C ASP A 104 -1.37 14.13 -19.17
N ILE A 105 -0.26 14.82 -18.85
CA ILE A 105 0.04 15.30 -17.49
C ILE A 105 -1.04 16.28 -17.02
N ILE A 106 -1.47 17.21 -17.88
CA ILE A 106 -2.53 18.17 -17.56
C ILE A 106 -3.85 17.43 -17.31
N TRP A 107 -4.17 16.42 -18.12
CA TRP A 107 -5.36 15.61 -17.92
C TRP A 107 -5.30 14.88 -16.58
N LEU A 108 -4.19 14.16 -16.29
CA LEU A 108 -4.00 13.42 -15.03
C LEU A 108 -4.09 14.33 -13.80
N LYS A 109 -3.51 15.53 -13.88
CA LYS A 109 -3.55 16.52 -12.78
C LYS A 109 -4.98 17.01 -12.48
N ASN A 110 -5.81 17.16 -13.52
CA ASN A 110 -7.13 17.77 -13.40
C ASN A 110 -8.27 16.75 -13.33
N TYR A 111 -7.98 15.46 -13.58
CA TYR A 111 -8.99 14.43 -13.54
C TYR A 111 -9.52 14.23 -12.12
N VAL A 112 -10.85 14.12 -12.00
CA VAL A 112 -11.53 13.86 -10.74
C VAL A 112 -12.31 12.57 -10.89
N PHE A 113 -11.98 11.58 -10.06
CA PHE A 113 -12.72 10.33 -10.01
C PHE A 113 -14.18 10.58 -9.60
N GLU A 114 -15.12 9.94 -10.30
CA GLU A 114 -16.55 10.03 -10.01
C GLU A 114 -16.89 9.44 -8.63
N LYS A 115 -16.20 8.36 -8.26
CA LYS A 115 -16.34 7.68 -6.97
C LYS A 115 -15.29 8.22 -6.01
N LYS A 116 -15.74 8.75 -4.88
CA LYS A 116 -14.89 9.26 -3.79
C LYS A 116 -15.16 8.47 -2.51
N SER A 117 -14.11 8.26 -1.73
CA SER A 117 -14.23 7.65 -0.41
C SER A 117 -14.73 8.68 0.59
N TYR A 118 -15.78 8.35 1.33
CA TYR A 118 -16.23 9.21 2.45
C TYR A 118 -15.14 9.37 3.52
N LEU A 119 -14.26 8.37 3.67
CA LEU A 119 -13.22 8.35 4.71
C LEU A 119 -11.91 9.00 4.26
N LEU A 120 -11.54 8.88 2.98
CA LEU A 120 -10.21 9.25 2.48
C LEU A 120 -10.20 10.37 1.43
N GLY A 121 -11.39 10.83 1.02
CA GLY A 121 -11.59 11.77 -0.10
C GLY A 121 -11.67 11.10 -1.45
#